data_AF-A0A7R9ZA65-F1
#
_entry.id   AF-A0A7R9ZA65-F1
#
_cell.length_a   1.000
_cell.length_b   1.000
_cell.length_c   1.000
_cell.angle_alpha   90.00
_cell.angle_beta   90.00
_cell.angle_gamma   90.00
#
_symmetry.space_group_name_H-M   'P 1'
#
loop_
_entity.id
_entity.type
_entity.pdbx_description
1 polymer ?
#
loop_
_entity_poly.entity_id
_entity_poly.type
_entity_poly.pdbx_seq_one_letter_code
_entity_poly.pdbx_strand_id
1 'polypeptide(L)'
;EGCTRNVVRSIPFPAFTNMSETTYSIENAKSGRSSCKKCKEKIGKGEIRLGVSAPGPGDYNMQSWYHPKCFTLPRKVQKEGIDAATFVADMLEDNTEDQILSNKADEIISDIEYKAPKKEKKEGGTS
;
A
#
# COMPACT_ATOMS: atom_id res chain seq x y z
N GLU A 1 25.71 -24.18 28.17
CA GLU A 1 25.37 -25.18 27.13
C GLU A 1 23.90 -25.51 27.30
N GLY A 2 23.04 -25.25 26.31
CA GLY A 2 21.60 -25.39 26.50
C GLY A 2 20.77 -24.58 25.50
N CYS A 3 20.86 -24.99 24.24
CA CYS A 3 20.12 -24.49 23.09
C CYS A 3 18.60 -24.64 23.29
N THR A 4 17.83 -23.55 23.26
CA THR A 4 16.42 -23.61 22.87
C THR A 4 16.18 -22.58 21.77
N ARG A 5 16.21 -23.09 20.53
CA ARG A 5 15.84 -22.41 19.31
C ARG A 5 14.36 -22.04 19.40
N ASN A 6 14.06 -20.74 19.52
CA ASN A 6 12.71 -20.25 19.34
C ASN A 6 12.48 -20.00 17.83
N VAL A 7 12.11 -21.08 17.12
CA VAL A 7 11.63 -21.03 15.74
C VAL A 7 10.25 -20.38 15.73
N VAL A 8 10.21 -19.07 15.55
CA VAL A 8 8.98 -18.36 15.19
C VAL A 8 8.60 -18.73 13.76
N ARG A 9 7.72 -19.73 13.66
CA ARG A 9 6.72 -19.94 12.61
C ARG A 9 7.16 -19.57 11.19
N SER A 10 7.85 -20.51 10.55
CA SER A 10 7.79 -20.68 9.09
C SER A 10 6.38 -21.11 8.71
N ILE A 11 5.44 -20.17 8.68
CA ILE A 11 4.18 -20.37 7.97
C ILE A 11 4.59 -20.40 6.50
N PRO A 12 4.33 -21.48 5.74
CA PRO A 12 4.40 -21.39 4.30
C PRO A 12 3.33 -20.37 3.91
N PHE A 13 3.76 -19.13 3.63
CA PHE A 13 2.93 -18.16 2.94
C PHE A 13 2.29 -18.92 1.77
N PRO A 14 0.96 -18.97 1.63
CA PRO A 14 0.39 -19.45 0.40
C PRO A 14 0.95 -18.50 -0.66
N ALA A 15 1.89 -18.99 -1.46
CA ALA A 15 2.20 -18.39 -2.73
C ALA A 15 0.87 -18.46 -3.49
N PHE A 16 0.06 -17.41 -3.37
CA PHE A 16 -1.12 -17.18 -4.19
C PHE A 16 -0.59 -16.90 -5.59
N THR A 17 -0.18 -17.98 -6.25
CA THR A 17 0.29 -17.95 -7.62
C THR A 17 -0.90 -17.63 -8.50
N ASN A 18 -0.85 -16.42 -9.07
CA ASN A 18 -1.63 -15.95 -10.20
C ASN A 18 -3.15 -15.83 -10.01
N MET A 19 -3.58 -14.61 -9.66
CA MET A 19 -4.90 -14.15 -10.08
C MET A 19 -4.84 -12.64 -10.37
N SER A 20 -4.41 -12.29 -11.59
CA SER A 20 -4.29 -10.95 -12.19
C SER A 20 -3.27 -10.01 -11.52
N GLU A 21 -2.19 -9.68 -12.26
CA GLU A 21 -0.94 -8.96 -11.89
C GLU A 21 -1.08 -7.58 -11.21
N THR A 22 -2.02 -7.38 -10.30
CA THR A 22 -2.10 -6.16 -9.50
C THR A 22 -1.26 -6.34 -8.25
N THR A 23 -0.06 -5.76 -8.24
CA THR A 23 0.85 -5.74 -7.09
C THR A 23 0.64 -4.46 -6.28
N TYR A 24 0.75 -4.58 -4.97
CA TYR A 24 0.63 -3.45 -4.05
C TYR A 24 1.93 -3.30 -3.29
N SER A 25 2.47 -2.09 -3.31
CA SER A 25 3.72 -1.76 -2.67
C SER A 25 3.52 -0.55 -1.79
N ILE A 26 4.22 -0.52 -0.67
CA ILE A 26 4.25 0.65 0.19
C ILE A 26 5.69 1.14 0.34
N GLU A 27 5.84 2.46 0.25
CA GLU A 27 7.13 3.10 0.41
C GLU A 27 6.94 4.52 0.93
N ASN A 28 8.00 5.06 1.53
CA ASN A 28 8.08 6.48 1.81
C ASN A 28 8.54 7.24 0.56
N ALA A 29 7.94 8.39 0.32
CA ALA A 29 8.24 9.19 -0.85
C ALA A 29 9.69 9.72 -0.79
N LYS A 30 10.60 9.05 -1.52
CA LYS A 30 12.01 9.48 -1.68
C LYS A 30 12.11 10.88 -2.28
N SER A 31 11.11 11.27 -3.08
CA SER A 31 10.96 12.59 -3.68
C SER A 31 9.48 13.01 -3.67
N GLY A 32 9.21 14.28 -3.36
CA GLY A 32 7.85 14.85 -3.36
C GLY A 32 7.26 15.12 -4.74
N ARG A 33 7.67 14.32 -5.75
CA ARG A 33 7.27 14.43 -7.16
C ARG A 33 5.99 13.63 -7.46
N SER A 34 5.63 12.65 -6.62
CA SER A 34 4.44 11.83 -6.84
C SER A 34 3.18 12.56 -6.40
N SER A 35 2.07 12.31 -7.11
CA SER A 35 0.77 12.91 -6.81
C SER A 35 -0.27 11.81 -6.66
N CYS A 36 -1.13 11.93 -5.65
CA CYS A 36 -2.18 10.95 -5.38
C CYS A 36 -3.23 10.98 -6.51
N LYS A 37 -3.52 9.83 -7.11
CA LYS A 37 -4.53 9.74 -8.20
C LYS A 37 -5.97 10.02 -7.75
N LYS A 38 -6.29 9.87 -6.45
CA LYS A 38 -7.66 10.08 -5.92
C LYS A 38 -7.94 11.54 -5.59
N CYS A 39 -7.11 12.17 -4.75
CA CYS A 39 -7.30 13.57 -4.36
C CYS A 39 -6.53 14.58 -5.25
N LYS A 40 -5.64 14.10 -6.13
CA LYS A 40 -4.76 14.92 -6.98
C LYS A 40 -3.79 15.83 -6.20
N GLU A 41 -3.62 15.61 -4.90
CA GLU A 41 -2.63 16.30 -4.07
C GLU A 41 -1.23 15.70 -4.26
N LYS A 42 -0.19 16.53 -4.12
CA LYS A 42 1.20 16.08 -4.14
C LYS A 42 1.55 15.39 -2.83
N ILE A 43 2.28 14.28 -2.93
CA ILE A 43 2.78 13.51 -1.79
C ILE A 43 4.12 14.12 -1.37
N GLY A 44 4.24 14.55 -0.12
CA GLY A 44 5.46 15.18 0.40
C GLY A 44 6.65 14.22 0.48
N LYS A 45 7.89 14.73 0.45
CA LYS A 45 9.09 13.91 0.68
C LYS A 45 9.07 13.36 2.11
N GLY A 46 9.26 12.06 2.28
CA GLY A 46 9.23 11.38 3.58
C GLY A 46 7.83 10.97 4.05
N GLU A 47 6.79 11.26 3.27
CA GLU A 47 5.43 10.81 3.56
C GLU A 47 5.16 9.41 2.99
N ILE A 48 4.31 8.63 3.65
CA ILE A 48 3.96 7.27 3.24
C ILE A 48 3.03 7.33 2.02
N ARG A 49 3.34 6.50 1.01
CA ARG A 49 2.52 6.33 -0.18
C ARG A 49 2.35 4.87 -0.54
N LEU A 50 1.17 4.56 -1.06
CA LEU A 50 0.82 3.24 -1.55
C LEU A 50 0.90 3.24 -3.09
N GLY A 51 1.79 2.42 -3.62
CA GLY A 51 1.95 2.12 -5.03
C GLY A 51 1.07 0.93 -5.43
N VAL A 52 0.24 1.13 -6.45
CA VAL A 52 -0.56 0.06 -7.06
C VAL A 52 -0.02 -0.14 -8.46
N SER A 53 0.56 -1.30 -8.72
CA SER A 53 0.98 -1.70 -10.06
C SER A 53 -0.11 -2.60 -10.62
N ALA A 54 -0.83 -2.16 -11.66
CA ALA A 54 -1.88 -2.96 -12.30
C ALA A 54 -1.57 -3.18 -13.79
N PRO A 55 -1.94 -4.33 -14.38
CA PRO A 55 -1.72 -4.56 -15.80
C PRO A 55 -2.60 -3.62 -16.62
N GLY A 56 -2.01 -2.93 -17.59
CA GLY A 56 -2.71 -2.05 -18.52
C GLY A 56 -3.40 -2.83 -19.66
N PRO A 57 -4.06 -2.14 -20.60
CA PRO A 57 -4.65 -2.74 -21.80
C PRO A 57 -3.62 -3.27 -22.83
N GLY A 58 -2.34 -3.36 -22.47
CA GLY A 58 -1.25 -3.89 -23.29
C GLY A 58 -0.19 -4.55 -22.40
N ASP A 59 1.01 -4.78 -22.91
CA ASP A 59 2.09 -5.50 -22.21
C ASP A 59 2.85 -4.64 -21.16
N TYR A 60 2.21 -3.63 -20.58
CA TYR A 60 2.82 -2.73 -19.61
C TYR A 60 2.01 -2.64 -18.31
N ASN A 61 2.74 -2.47 -17.21
CA ASN A 61 2.18 -2.26 -15.89
C ASN A 61 2.00 -0.76 -15.61
N MET A 62 0.81 -0.37 -15.18
CA MET A 62 0.50 0.98 -14.73
C MET A 62 0.72 1.09 -13.22
N GLN A 63 1.76 1.81 -12.83
CA GLN A 63 1.99 2.18 -11.44
C GLN A 63 1.20 3.45 -11.06
N SER A 64 0.41 3.37 -10.00
CA SER A 64 -0.43 4.46 -9.50
C SER A 64 -0.16 4.70 -8.03
N TRP A 65 0.07 5.96 -7.65
CA TRP A 65 0.35 6.36 -6.28
C TRP A 65 -0.89 6.89 -5.58
N TYR A 66 -1.07 6.49 -4.32
CA TYR A 66 -2.15 6.91 -3.45
C TYR A 66 -1.63 7.23 -2.05
N HIS A 67 -2.28 8.16 -1.36
CA HIS A 67 -2.13 8.23 0.10
C HIS A 67 -2.77 6.99 0.73
N PRO A 68 -2.27 6.48 1.86
CA PRO A 68 -2.89 5.35 2.58
C PRO A 68 -4.37 5.65 2.89
N LYS A 69 -4.67 6.87 3.36
CA LYS A 69 -6.04 7.41 3.55
C LYS A 69 -6.90 7.47 2.31
N CYS A 70 -6.27 7.67 1.15
CA CYS A 70 -6.96 7.78 -0.12
C CYS A 70 -7.12 6.43 -0.80
N PHE A 71 -6.42 5.39 -0.36
CA PHE A 71 -6.53 4.10 -1.02
C PHE A 71 -7.95 3.53 -0.81
N THR A 72 -8.44 2.77 -1.79
CA THR A 72 -9.69 2.05 -1.68
C THR A 72 -9.42 0.62 -2.07
N LEU A 73 -9.81 -0.32 -1.20
CA LEU A 73 -9.62 -1.74 -1.47
C LEU A 73 -10.32 -2.12 -2.78
N PRO A 74 -9.65 -2.87 -3.67
CA PRO A 74 -10.27 -3.37 -4.90
C PRO A 74 -11.47 -4.23 -4.57
N ARG A 75 -12.43 -4.30 -5.50
CA ARG A 75 -13.59 -5.21 -5.36
C ARG A 75 -13.19 -6.68 -5.17
N LYS A 76 -12.02 -7.09 -5.70
CA LYS A 76 -11.49 -8.45 -5.56
C LYS A 76 -11.19 -8.77 -4.10
N VAL A 77 -10.40 -7.90 -3.44
CA VAL A 77 -10.04 -7.99 -2.02
C VAL A 77 -11.30 -7.98 -1.13
N GLN A 78 -12.24 -7.08 -1.42
CA GLN A 78 -13.53 -7.02 -0.71
C GLN A 78 -14.37 -8.31 -0.90
N LYS A 79 -14.32 -8.93 -2.09
CA LYS A 79 -15.06 -10.17 -2.39
C LYS A 79 -14.49 -11.37 -1.63
N GLU A 80 -13.19 -11.37 -1.36
CA GLU A 80 -12.53 -12.39 -0.54
C GLU A 80 -12.71 -12.15 0.97
N GLY A 81 -13.35 -11.04 1.37
CA GLY A 81 -13.54 -10.70 2.79
C GLY A 81 -12.23 -10.32 3.48
N ILE A 82 -11.23 -9.89 2.71
CA ILE A 82 -9.93 -9.46 3.23
C ILE A 82 -10.07 -8.03 3.75
N ASP A 83 -9.71 -7.85 5.02
CA ASP A 83 -9.71 -6.56 5.70
C ASP A 83 -8.48 -5.71 5.35
N ALA A 84 -8.52 -4.41 5.63
CA ALA A 84 -7.38 -3.51 5.49
C ALA A 84 -6.13 -4.04 6.23
N ALA A 85 -6.31 -4.61 7.43
CA ALA A 85 -5.20 -5.20 8.20
C ALA A 85 -4.54 -6.36 7.45
N THR A 86 -5.34 -7.32 6.98
CA THR A 86 -4.85 -8.48 6.24
C THR A 86 -4.23 -8.07 4.91
N PHE A 87 -4.83 -7.12 4.21
CA PHE A 87 -4.29 -6.59 2.97
C PHE A 87 -2.91 -5.96 3.16
N VAL A 88 -2.72 -5.17 4.22
CA VAL A 88 -1.42 -4.55 4.54
C VAL A 88 -0.36 -5.59 4.91
N ALA A 89 -0.75 -6.65 5.62
CA ALA A 89 0.18 -7.68 6.08
C ALA A 89 0.55 -8.72 5.01
N ASP A 90 -0.40 -9.09 4.15
CA ASP A 90 -0.27 -10.23 3.22
C ASP A 90 -0.02 -9.78 1.77
N MET A 91 -0.61 -8.65 1.35
CA MET A 91 -0.55 -8.19 -0.05
C MET A 91 0.35 -6.98 -0.29
N LEU A 92 0.74 -6.23 0.75
CA LEU A 92 1.60 -5.06 0.62
C LEU A 92 3.07 -5.47 0.74
N GLU A 93 3.87 -5.14 -0.27
CA GLU A 93 5.32 -5.29 -0.22
C GLU A 93 6.01 -4.00 0.23
N ASP A 94 6.84 -4.09 1.27
CA ASP A 94 7.71 -3.00 1.69
C ASP A 94 8.89 -2.88 0.71
N ASN A 95 8.92 -1.79 -0.05
CA ASN A 95 10.01 -1.51 -0.99
C ASN A 95 11.11 -0.62 -0.37
N THR A 96 11.12 -0.48 0.96
CA THR A 96 12.03 0.38 1.70
C THR A 96 12.89 -0.43 2.68
N GLU A 97 14.14 -0.03 2.85
CA GLU A 97 15.05 -0.66 3.81
C GLU A 97 14.68 -0.37 5.28
N ASP A 98 13.80 0.61 5.53
CA ASP A 98 13.36 1.10 6.84
C ASP A 98 12.30 0.23 7.56
N GLN A 99 11.88 -0.91 6.99
CA GLN A 99 10.81 -1.75 7.55
C GLN A 99 9.56 -0.93 7.95
N ILE A 100 9.03 -0.13 7.03
CA ILE A 100 7.90 0.77 7.27
C ILE A 100 6.67 -0.03 7.70
N LEU A 101 6.40 -1.15 7.03
CA LEU A 101 5.31 -2.06 7.40
C LEU A 101 5.46 -2.50 8.87
N SER A 102 6.64 -2.89 9.32
CA SER A 102 6.84 -3.34 10.71
C SER A 102 6.64 -2.21 11.73
N ASN A 103 7.07 -1.00 11.40
CA ASN A 103 7.07 0.14 12.35
C ASN A 103 5.77 0.96 12.34
N LYS A 104 5.07 0.98 11.20
CA LYS A 104 3.91 1.85 10.96
C LYS A 104 2.71 1.12 10.35
N ALA A 105 2.70 -0.22 10.29
CA ALA A 105 1.53 -0.97 9.81
C ALA A 105 0.25 -0.53 10.50
N ASP A 106 0.27 -0.34 11.82
CA ASP A 106 -0.92 0.07 12.57
C ASP A 106 -1.45 1.45 12.13
N GLU A 107 -0.54 2.41 11.89
CA GLU A 107 -0.87 3.74 11.34
C GLU A 107 -1.43 3.63 9.92
N ILE A 108 -0.84 2.76 9.08
CA ILE A 108 -1.26 2.53 7.69
C ILE A 108 -2.63 1.84 7.62
N ILE A 109 -2.85 0.82 8.46
CA ILE A 109 -4.12 0.08 8.56
C ILE A 109 -5.20 1.05 9.00
N SER A 110 -4.92 1.81 10.06
CA SER A 110 -5.81 2.87 10.55
C SER A 110 -6.15 3.85 9.43
N ASP A 111 -5.17 4.29 8.64
CA ASP A 111 -5.41 5.21 7.54
C ASP A 111 -6.23 4.61 6.39
N ILE A 112 -5.98 3.36 6.01
CA ILE A 112 -6.72 2.67 4.93
C ILE A 112 -8.17 2.38 5.36
N GLU A 113 -8.36 1.96 6.61
CA GLU A 113 -9.67 1.69 7.19
C GLU A 113 -10.45 2.98 7.49
N TYR A 114 -9.73 4.04 7.89
CA TYR A 114 -10.32 5.35 8.13
C TYR A 114 -10.91 5.86 6.82
N LYS A 115 -12.24 5.80 6.72
CA LYS A 115 -12.99 6.38 5.60
C LYS A 115 -12.68 7.86 5.52
N ALA A 116 -11.70 8.20 4.69
CA ALA A 116 -11.27 9.57 4.54
C ALA A 116 -12.50 10.44 4.25
N PRO A 117 -12.78 11.47 5.07
CA PRO A 117 -13.77 12.46 4.70
C PRO A 117 -13.30 13.05 3.37
N LYS A 118 -14.23 13.16 2.41
CA LYS A 118 -13.98 13.77 1.10
C LYS A 118 -13.26 15.10 1.34
N LYS A 119 -11.93 15.16 1.13
CA LYS A 119 -11.21 16.43 1.16
C LYS A 119 -11.74 17.25 0.00
N GLU A 120 -12.50 18.27 0.35
CA GLU A 120 -12.97 19.32 -0.54
C GLU A 120 -11.77 19.92 -1.28
N LYS A 121 -11.95 20.11 -2.59
CA LYS A 121 -10.97 20.62 -3.54
C LYS A 121 -10.23 21.82 -2.94
N LYS A 122 -8.90 21.77 -2.88
CA LYS A 122 -8.10 23.00 -2.93
C LYS A 122 -7.61 23.18 -4.36
N GLU A 123 -8.29 24.09 -5.04
CA GLU A 123 -7.85 24.71 -6.29
C GLU A 123 -6.53 25.44 -6.03
N GLY A 124 -5.56 25.25 -6.92
CA GLY A 124 -4.22 25.84 -6.85
C GLY A 124 -3.28 25.04 -7.75
N GLY A 125 -3.11 25.36 -9.04
CA GLY A 125 -3.05 26.70 -9.60
C GLY A 125 -1.71 27.33 -9.23
N THR A 126 -0.65 26.95 -9.94
CA THR A 126 0.63 27.67 -9.95
C THR A 126 1.49 27.06 -11.06
N SER A 127 2.11 27.80 -11.97
CA SER A 127 1.98 29.15 -12.51
C SER A 127 2.75 29.15 -13.83
#